data_AF-A0A7Y5U053-F1
#
_entry.id   AF-A0A7Y5U053-F1
#
_cell.length_a   1.000
_cell.length_b   1.000
_cell.length_c   1.000
_cell.angle_alpha   90.00
_cell.angle_beta   90.00
_cell.angle_gamma   90.00
#
_symmetry.space_group_name_H-M   'P 1'
#
loop_
_entity.id
_entity.type
_entity.pdbx_description
1 polymer ?
#
loop_
_entity_poly.entity_id
_entity_poly.type
_entity_poly.pdbx_seq_one_letter_code
_entity_poly.pdbx_strand_id
1 'polypeptide(L)'
;MNFGSRIAISRDAQRLAYVSSHGNSTKVYLRQFAMTSARAVEGTEGATGVFFSPSGDEVGFFANGKMRRVNVRGGASSYICDVAASAGATWGDDGTIIFAPTPESVLARVPASGGTPQPVTRLRGAETSHRWPHFLPGAEAIVYTAGDGNDFSAPKIVVESLTTHQRTVLADGSYPRYDNDGHIVFIRDITLLALPFDAVRLEAHGKPAAIATDVRMSSASGAALFDVSGSTLVYRTVSTLVSERVLTWVGMDGAEEVVAPFDPRPLLQPRLSPDGTRVAFSVGELASDRDLWTYDFLHQTLTHLTFESGEDETAVWSPDGQRIAYSAGRTGQPRMILTMRAESGAKPTLLCSAAHIAHVSDWSPDGRVIAWTEFLPNGTAEIRTVDALGSGAVRTIVSGPFNARGAVFSPNGRWIAFASNESGRDEIYVQPYPGPGRPWRISTSGGQEPAWSADGTSVFYRGDDHMKSVGVQTEPAFNKLQARSLFRDIYESEHRTDRNYDISADGTRFLMLKSARPFPPAELSVVLNWHTMLAPNR
;
A
#
# COMPACT_ATOMS: atom_id res chain seq x y z
N MET A 1 5.67 -1.11 -8.08
CA MET A 1 4.40 -0.40 -7.78
C MET A 1 3.50 -0.47 -9.01
N ASN A 2 2.19 -0.69 -8.85
CA ASN A 2 1.26 -0.80 -9.97
C ASN A 2 0.48 0.53 -10.12
N PHE A 3 0.65 1.19 -11.27
CA PHE A 3 0.11 2.52 -11.59
C PHE A 3 -1.08 2.46 -12.58
N GLY A 4 -1.68 1.29 -12.84
CA GLY A 4 -2.73 1.16 -13.86
C GLY A 4 -4.13 1.59 -13.39
N SER A 5 -4.92 2.19 -14.31
CA SER A 5 -6.38 2.37 -14.14
C SER A 5 -7.06 1.01 -14.06
N ARG A 6 -7.63 0.66 -12.90
CA ARG A 6 -8.15 -0.70 -12.66
C ARG A 6 -9.63 -0.88 -13.00
N ILE A 7 -10.32 0.19 -13.38
CA ILE A 7 -11.74 0.20 -13.70
C ILE A 7 -11.94 1.09 -14.93
N ALA A 8 -12.82 0.68 -15.83
CA ALA A 8 -13.28 1.48 -16.97
C ALA A 8 -14.76 1.21 -17.25
N ILE A 9 -15.50 2.21 -17.69
CA ILE A 9 -16.87 2.12 -18.19
C ILE A 9 -16.83 2.34 -19.71
N SER A 10 -17.60 1.55 -20.46
CA SER A 10 -17.76 1.78 -21.90
C SER A 10 -18.51 3.09 -22.16
N ARG A 11 -18.25 3.77 -23.28
CA ARG A 11 -18.86 5.08 -23.60
C ARG A 11 -20.39 5.07 -23.66
N ASP A 12 -20.99 3.89 -23.93
CA ASP A 12 -22.44 3.66 -23.93
C ASP A 12 -23.02 3.39 -22.52
N ALA A 13 -22.17 3.41 -21.49
CA ALA A 13 -22.47 3.08 -20.11
C ALA A 13 -23.15 1.71 -19.91
N GLN A 14 -22.90 0.74 -20.79
CA GLN A 14 -23.48 -0.61 -20.69
C GLN A 14 -22.54 -1.64 -20.05
N ARG A 15 -21.22 -1.40 -20.08
CA ARG A 15 -20.19 -2.37 -19.70
C ARG A 15 -19.23 -1.76 -18.69
N LEU A 16 -18.90 -2.54 -17.69
CA LEU A 16 -17.85 -2.28 -16.72
C LEU A 16 -16.71 -3.27 -16.96
N ALA A 17 -15.51 -2.77 -17.18
CA ALA A 17 -14.29 -3.57 -17.17
C ALA A 17 -13.49 -3.27 -15.91
N TYR A 18 -12.93 -4.31 -15.27
CA TYR A 18 -12.04 -4.13 -14.13
C TYR A 18 -10.96 -5.20 -14.07
N VAL A 19 -9.81 -4.85 -13.50
CA VAL A 19 -8.69 -5.77 -13.30
C VAL A 19 -8.80 -6.43 -11.93
N SER A 20 -8.81 -7.76 -11.89
CA SER A 20 -8.86 -8.54 -10.64
C SER A 20 -7.87 -9.69 -10.64
N SER A 21 -7.45 -10.12 -9.44
CA SER A 21 -6.54 -11.24 -9.23
C SER A 21 -7.33 -12.55 -9.06
N HIS A 22 -6.87 -13.63 -9.67
CA HIS A 22 -7.34 -14.98 -9.39
C HIS A 22 -6.14 -15.94 -9.36
N GLY A 23 -5.85 -16.51 -8.18
CA GLY A 23 -4.59 -17.22 -7.94
C GLY A 23 -3.37 -16.30 -8.12
N ASN A 24 -2.35 -16.75 -8.85
CA ASN A 24 -1.10 -16.02 -9.07
C ASN A 24 -1.11 -15.07 -10.29
N SER A 25 -2.27 -14.82 -10.92
CA SER A 25 -2.37 -13.99 -12.12
C SER A 25 -3.50 -12.97 -12.03
N THR A 26 -3.33 -11.81 -12.67
CA THR A 26 -4.37 -10.81 -12.87
C THR A 26 -4.98 -10.94 -14.27
N LYS A 27 -6.28 -10.68 -14.39
CA LYS A 27 -6.99 -10.62 -15.69
C LYS A 27 -7.95 -9.44 -15.72
N VAL A 28 -8.36 -9.05 -16.92
CA VAL A 28 -9.51 -8.16 -17.12
C VAL A 28 -10.79 -8.97 -17.00
N TYR A 29 -11.72 -8.49 -16.20
CA TYR A 29 -13.08 -8.99 -16.07
C TYR A 29 -14.05 -7.97 -16.67
N LEU A 30 -15.06 -8.47 -17.36
CA LEU A 30 -16.11 -7.68 -17.97
C LEU A 30 -17.45 -8.05 -17.34
N ARG A 31 -18.22 -7.04 -16.96
CA ARG A 31 -19.59 -7.18 -16.49
C ARG A 31 -20.49 -6.24 -17.30
N GLN A 32 -21.58 -6.77 -17.85
CA GLN A 32 -22.67 -5.93 -18.35
C GLN A 32 -23.54 -5.50 -17.18
N PHE A 33 -23.99 -4.24 -17.13
CA PHE A 33 -24.81 -3.79 -16.01
C PHE A 33 -26.16 -4.53 -15.90
N ALA A 34 -26.69 -5.00 -17.03
CA ALA A 34 -27.88 -5.85 -17.09
C ALA A 34 -27.65 -7.28 -16.57
N MET A 35 -26.40 -7.67 -16.25
CA MET A 35 -26.04 -9.01 -15.79
C MET A 35 -25.53 -9.00 -14.34
N THR A 36 -25.74 -10.11 -13.63
CA THR A 36 -25.30 -10.30 -12.24
C THR A 36 -23.89 -10.88 -12.13
N SER A 37 -23.41 -11.57 -13.17
CA SER A 37 -22.07 -12.18 -13.20
C SER A 37 -21.09 -11.40 -14.08
N ALA A 38 -19.85 -11.29 -13.63
CA ALA A 38 -18.72 -10.89 -14.46
C ALA A 38 -18.08 -12.11 -15.13
N ARG A 39 -17.47 -11.92 -16.29
CA ARG A 39 -16.68 -12.95 -16.99
C ARG A 39 -15.25 -12.47 -17.23
N ALA A 40 -14.29 -13.39 -17.20
CA ALA A 40 -12.93 -13.08 -17.61
C ALA A 40 -12.88 -12.79 -19.13
N VAL A 41 -12.00 -11.88 -19.52
CA VAL A 41 -11.63 -11.64 -20.92
C VAL A 41 -10.34 -12.41 -21.18
N GLU A 42 -10.45 -13.56 -21.85
CA GLU A 42 -9.29 -14.39 -22.17
C GLU A 42 -8.27 -13.64 -23.03
N GLY A 43 -6.97 -13.88 -22.77
CA GLY A 43 -5.86 -13.19 -23.45
C GLY A 43 -5.40 -11.91 -22.75
N THR A 44 -5.87 -11.66 -21.52
CA THR A 44 -5.52 -10.48 -20.69
C THR A 44 -4.73 -10.84 -19.43
N GLU A 45 -4.06 -12.00 -19.43
CA GLU A 45 -3.22 -12.46 -18.31
C GLU A 45 -2.11 -11.45 -17.99
N GLY A 46 -1.95 -11.16 -16.70
CA GLY A 46 -1.00 -10.15 -16.21
C GLY A 46 -1.46 -8.70 -16.40
N ALA A 47 -2.75 -8.48 -16.67
CA ALA A 47 -3.29 -7.12 -16.82
C ALA A 47 -3.07 -6.29 -15.55
N THR A 48 -2.62 -5.05 -15.71
CA THR A 48 -2.40 -4.10 -14.61
C THR A 48 -3.28 -2.86 -14.71
N GLY A 49 -3.82 -2.56 -15.89
CA GLY A 49 -4.84 -1.54 -16.11
C GLY A 49 -5.63 -1.78 -17.40
N VAL A 50 -6.79 -1.12 -17.52
CA VAL A 50 -7.76 -1.32 -18.62
C VAL A 50 -8.40 0.00 -19.04
N PHE A 51 -8.75 0.11 -20.32
CA PHE A 51 -9.55 1.19 -20.92
C PHE A 51 -10.32 0.65 -22.14
N PHE A 52 -11.45 1.28 -22.49
CA PHE A 52 -12.27 0.84 -23.63
C PHE A 52 -11.89 1.50 -24.94
N SER A 53 -12.12 0.80 -26.05
CA SER A 53 -12.26 1.44 -27.36
C SER A 53 -13.50 2.34 -27.39
N PRO A 54 -13.57 3.34 -28.29
CA PRO A 54 -14.75 4.19 -28.42
C PRO A 54 -16.05 3.41 -28.67
N SER A 55 -15.98 2.32 -29.43
CA SER A 55 -17.12 1.43 -29.70
C SER A 55 -17.49 0.52 -28.52
N GLY A 56 -16.62 0.36 -27.52
CA GLY A 56 -16.80 -0.57 -26.41
C GLY A 56 -16.64 -2.06 -26.76
N ASP A 57 -16.30 -2.40 -28.00
CA ASP A 57 -16.11 -3.79 -28.45
C ASP A 57 -14.70 -4.33 -28.28
N GLU A 58 -13.73 -3.46 -27.99
CA GLU A 58 -12.38 -3.82 -27.60
C GLU A 58 -12.00 -3.15 -26.27
N VAL A 59 -11.05 -3.78 -25.58
CA VAL A 59 -10.36 -3.17 -24.45
C VAL A 59 -8.88 -3.07 -24.76
N GLY A 60 -8.32 -1.90 -24.46
CA GLY A 60 -6.88 -1.72 -24.31
C GLY A 60 -6.47 -2.06 -22.87
N PHE A 61 -5.32 -2.69 -22.70
CA PHE A 61 -4.81 -3.06 -21.39
C PHE A 61 -3.28 -3.08 -21.36
N PHE A 62 -2.73 -3.00 -20.15
CA PHE A 62 -1.29 -3.08 -19.91
C PHE A 62 -0.94 -4.43 -19.30
N ALA A 63 0.04 -5.13 -19.85
CA ALA A 63 0.53 -6.40 -19.31
C ALA A 63 1.99 -6.61 -19.71
N ASN A 64 2.82 -7.09 -18.78
CA ASN A 64 4.20 -7.50 -19.04
C ASN A 64 5.05 -6.43 -19.76
N GLY A 65 4.94 -5.17 -19.32
CA GLY A 65 5.68 -4.05 -19.92
C GLY A 65 5.20 -3.62 -21.31
N LYS A 66 3.97 -3.97 -21.69
CA LYS A 66 3.40 -3.72 -23.02
C LYS A 66 1.98 -3.20 -22.93
N MET A 67 1.60 -2.36 -23.89
CA MET A 67 0.21 -2.03 -24.19
C MET A 67 -0.31 -2.99 -25.26
N ARG A 68 -1.49 -3.54 -25.02
CA ARG A 68 -2.14 -4.51 -25.89
C ARG A 68 -3.62 -4.19 -26.01
N ARG A 69 -4.28 -4.75 -27.02
CA ARG A 69 -5.74 -4.72 -27.15
C ARG A 69 -6.31 -6.09 -27.45
N VAL A 70 -7.56 -6.31 -27.06
CA VAL A 70 -8.29 -7.54 -27.37
C VAL A 70 -9.78 -7.22 -27.50
N ASN A 71 -10.49 -8.02 -28.30
CA ASN A 71 -11.94 -7.98 -28.32
C ASN A 71 -12.50 -8.31 -26.94
N VAL A 72 -13.57 -7.65 -26.52
CA VAL A 72 -14.18 -7.90 -25.21
C VAL A 72 -14.64 -9.35 -25.03
N ARG A 73 -14.92 -10.09 -26.11
CA ARG A 73 -15.27 -11.52 -26.08
C ARG A 73 -14.08 -12.42 -25.71
N GLY A 74 -12.86 -11.87 -25.67
CA GLY A 74 -11.61 -12.59 -25.44
C GLY A 74 -10.98 -13.08 -26.74
N GLY A 75 -9.80 -13.71 -26.62
CA GLY A 75 -9.05 -14.28 -27.73
C GLY A 75 -7.58 -13.85 -27.74
N ALA A 76 -6.93 -13.96 -28.90
CA ALA A 76 -5.54 -13.52 -29.03
C ALA A 76 -5.44 -11.99 -28.92
N SER A 77 -4.63 -11.50 -27.98
CA SER A 77 -4.39 -10.06 -27.83
C SER A 77 -3.37 -9.54 -28.85
N SER A 78 -3.67 -8.39 -29.42
CA SER A 78 -2.80 -7.66 -30.36
C SER A 78 -1.87 -6.72 -29.60
N TYR A 79 -0.61 -6.67 -30.03
CA TYR A 79 0.40 -5.74 -29.50
C TYR A 79 0.20 -4.33 -30.07
N ILE A 80 0.43 -3.29 -29.25
CA ILE A 80 0.39 -1.89 -29.66
C ILE A 80 1.80 -1.28 -29.57
N CYS A 81 2.36 -1.23 -28.37
CA CYS A 81 3.69 -0.69 -28.10
C CYS A 81 4.26 -1.19 -26.75
N ASP A 82 5.56 -1.00 -26.54
CA ASP A 82 6.20 -1.22 -25.24
C ASP A 82 5.91 -0.06 -24.29
N VAL A 83 5.61 -0.38 -23.03
CA VAL A 83 5.25 0.58 -21.98
C VAL A 83 5.74 0.08 -20.63
N ALA A 84 6.67 0.81 -19.99
CA ALA A 84 7.32 0.32 -18.77
C ALA A 84 6.35 0.23 -17.58
N ALA A 85 5.66 1.33 -17.25
CA ALA A 85 4.73 1.40 -16.12
C ALA A 85 3.73 2.54 -16.35
N SER A 86 2.69 2.27 -17.13
CA SER A 86 1.76 3.32 -17.52
C SER A 86 0.97 3.88 -16.34
N ALA A 87 0.80 5.20 -16.33
CA ALA A 87 -0.08 5.93 -15.43
C ALA A 87 -1.37 6.40 -16.16
N GLY A 88 -2.00 5.49 -16.90
CA GLY A 88 -3.28 5.70 -17.57
C GLY A 88 -3.21 5.89 -19.09
N ALA A 89 -4.33 5.62 -19.75
CA ALA A 89 -4.53 5.80 -21.18
C ALA A 89 -6.00 6.11 -21.50
N THR A 90 -6.21 6.72 -22.67
CA THR A 90 -7.52 7.02 -23.25
C THR A 90 -7.49 6.75 -24.76
N TRP A 91 -8.61 6.33 -25.32
CA TRP A 91 -8.74 5.93 -26.73
C TRP A 91 -9.75 6.84 -27.43
N GLY A 92 -9.28 7.54 -28.47
CA GLY A 92 -10.02 8.50 -29.28
C GLY A 92 -10.75 7.84 -30.44
N ASP A 93 -11.75 8.55 -30.98
CA ASP A 93 -12.60 8.10 -32.09
C ASP A 93 -11.84 7.93 -33.42
N ASP A 94 -10.72 8.63 -33.55
CA ASP A 94 -9.78 8.55 -34.67
C ASP A 94 -8.87 7.30 -34.61
N GLY A 95 -9.01 6.47 -33.58
CA GLY A 95 -8.16 5.31 -33.36
C GLY A 95 -6.83 5.62 -32.68
N THR A 96 -6.61 6.87 -32.25
CA THR A 96 -5.43 7.28 -31.49
C THR A 96 -5.59 6.93 -30.02
N ILE A 97 -4.52 6.44 -29.40
CA ILE A 97 -4.43 6.24 -27.94
C ILE A 97 -3.44 7.25 -27.39
N ILE A 98 -3.86 8.02 -26.37
CA ILE A 98 -2.96 8.87 -25.58
C ILE A 98 -2.78 8.24 -24.21
N PHE A 99 -1.54 8.15 -23.75
CA PHE A 99 -1.16 7.45 -22.52
C PHE A 99 0.10 8.05 -21.89
N ALA A 100 0.34 7.72 -20.62
CA ALA A 100 1.61 8.00 -19.96
C ALA A 100 2.55 6.78 -20.10
N PRO A 101 3.72 6.88 -20.77
CA PRO A 101 4.65 5.76 -20.91
C PRO A 101 5.29 5.28 -19.60
N THR A 102 5.61 6.22 -18.72
CA THR A 102 6.13 5.99 -17.37
C THR A 102 5.47 6.95 -16.39
N PRO A 103 5.56 6.73 -15.06
CA PRO A 103 5.00 7.65 -14.09
C PRO A 103 5.70 9.03 -14.11
N GLU A 104 6.95 9.12 -14.55
CA GLU A 104 7.74 10.36 -14.68
C GLU A 104 7.95 10.74 -16.16
N SER A 105 6.85 10.95 -16.89
CA SER A 105 6.92 11.29 -18.32
C SER A 105 5.84 12.28 -18.74
N VAL A 106 6.05 12.87 -19.92
CA VAL A 106 4.97 13.51 -20.68
C VAL A 106 4.03 12.45 -21.24
N LEU A 107 2.81 12.87 -21.59
CA LEU A 107 1.91 12.01 -22.35
C LEU A 107 2.47 11.75 -23.75
N ALA A 108 2.22 10.55 -24.27
CA ALA A 108 2.53 10.14 -25.63
C ALA A 108 1.28 9.63 -26.34
N ARG A 109 1.29 9.71 -27.67
CA ARG A 109 0.26 9.17 -28.56
C ARG A 109 0.79 8.03 -29.41
N VAL A 110 -0.07 7.06 -29.71
CA VAL A 110 0.20 5.93 -30.60
C VAL A 110 -1.10 5.48 -31.29
N PRO A 111 -1.07 5.03 -32.56
CA PRO A 111 -2.24 4.39 -33.18
C PRO A 111 -2.60 3.08 -32.48
N ALA A 112 -3.89 2.75 -32.37
CA ALA A 112 -4.33 1.47 -31.80
C ALA A 112 -3.92 0.24 -32.65
N SER A 113 -3.52 0.45 -33.91
CA SER A 113 -2.87 -0.56 -34.74
C SER A 113 -1.43 -0.88 -34.31
N GLY A 114 -0.86 -0.08 -33.40
CA GLY A 114 0.52 -0.15 -32.97
C GLY A 114 1.44 0.82 -33.70
N GLY A 115 2.62 1.02 -33.12
CA GLY A 115 3.65 1.91 -33.65
C GLY A 115 4.57 2.48 -32.56
N THR A 116 5.45 3.38 -32.96
CA THR A 116 6.34 4.09 -32.02
C THR A 116 5.59 5.23 -31.33
N PRO A 117 5.51 5.25 -29.99
CA PRO A 117 4.88 6.35 -29.27
C PRO A 117 5.56 7.70 -29.53
N GLN A 118 4.76 8.75 -29.71
CA GLN A 118 5.25 10.12 -29.92
C GLN A 118 4.78 11.04 -28.80
N PRO A 119 5.64 11.90 -28.23
CA PRO A 119 5.24 12.82 -27.18
C PRO A 119 4.15 13.79 -27.68
N VAL A 120 3.14 14.05 -26.84
CA VAL A 120 2.01 14.94 -27.16
C VAL A 120 1.91 16.15 -26.25
N THR A 121 2.50 16.09 -25.04
CA THR A 121 2.55 17.20 -24.09
C THR A 121 3.99 17.57 -23.74
N ARG A 122 4.19 18.70 -23.03
CA ARG A 122 5.49 19.16 -22.54
C ARG A 122 5.40 19.58 -21.08
N LEU A 123 6.37 19.17 -20.27
CA LEU A 123 6.48 19.57 -18.87
C LEU A 123 6.73 21.09 -18.76
N ARG A 124 6.17 21.74 -17.72
CA ARG A 124 6.37 23.16 -17.44
C ARG A 124 6.68 23.40 -15.96
N GLY A 125 7.57 24.35 -15.67
CA GLY A 125 7.92 24.72 -14.30
C GLY A 125 8.53 23.55 -13.52
N ALA A 126 7.91 23.18 -12.40
CA ALA A 126 8.35 22.08 -11.53
C ALA A 126 7.74 20.71 -11.90
N GLU A 127 6.95 20.64 -12.98
CA GLU A 127 6.30 19.40 -13.40
C GLU A 127 7.33 18.35 -13.81
N THR A 128 7.16 17.14 -13.27
CA THR A 128 7.96 15.95 -13.61
C THR A 128 7.14 14.90 -14.33
N SER A 129 5.80 15.02 -14.30
CA SER A 129 4.90 13.98 -14.81
C SER A 129 3.55 14.51 -15.29
N HIS A 130 3.05 13.90 -16.36
CA HIS A 130 1.68 14.02 -16.85
C HIS A 130 1.01 12.63 -16.85
N ARG A 131 -0.12 12.49 -16.18
CA ARG A 131 -0.78 11.20 -15.91
C ARG A 131 -2.29 11.28 -16.16
N TRP A 132 -2.94 10.12 -16.21
CA TRP A 132 -4.40 9.97 -16.23
C TRP A 132 -5.11 10.76 -17.34
N PRO A 133 -4.69 10.62 -18.61
CA PRO A 133 -5.30 11.33 -19.70
C PRO A 133 -6.74 10.87 -19.96
N HIS A 134 -7.60 11.80 -20.36
CA HIS A 134 -8.94 11.53 -20.85
C HIS A 134 -9.27 12.44 -22.02
N PHE A 135 -9.67 11.85 -23.16
CA PHE A 135 -10.10 12.63 -24.31
C PHE A 135 -11.36 13.44 -24.01
N LEU A 136 -11.41 14.64 -24.57
CA LEU A 136 -12.65 15.41 -24.68
C LEU A 136 -13.35 15.06 -26.01
N PRO A 137 -14.66 15.36 -26.15
CA PRO A 137 -15.41 15.11 -27.38
C PRO A 137 -14.70 15.64 -28.62
N GLY A 138 -14.71 14.87 -29.71
CA GLY A 138 -14.03 15.21 -30.96
C GLY A 138 -12.52 14.91 -30.98
N ALA A 139 -11.92 14.48 -29.86
CA ALA A 139 -10.50 14.15 -29.75
C ALA A 139 -9.53 15.30 -30.11
N GLU A 140 -9.98 16.55 -30.01
CA GLU A 140 -9.16 17.76 -30.28
C GLU A 140 -8.47 18.33 -29.04
N ALA A 141 -8.86 17.86 -27.85
CA ALA A 141 -8.32 18.30 -26.58
C ALA A 141 -8.30 17.14 -25.58
N ILE A 142 -7.48 17.29 -24.54
CA ILE A 142 -7.30 16.29 -23.50
C ILE A 142 -7.29 16.93 -22.12
N VAL A 143 -7.91 16.26 -21.16
CA VAL A 143 -7.76 16.57 -19.74
C VAL A 143 -6.82 15.54 -19.11
N TYR A 144 -5.93 15.98 -18.23
CA TYR A 144 -4.95 15.12 -17.59
C TYR A 144 -4.49 15.70 -16.25
N THR A 145 -3.74 14.91 -15.47
CA THR A 145 -3.11 15.34 -14.23
C THR A 145 -1.67 15.73 -14.46
N ALA A 146 -1.27 16.93 -14.04
CA ALA A 146 0.14 17.34 -13.96
C ALA A 146 0.62 17.27 -12.51
N GLY A 147 1.79 16.67 -12.27
CA GLY A 147 2.37 16.51 -10.94
C GLY A 147 3.85 16.90 -10.88
N ASP A 148 4.30 17.23 -9.68
CA ASP A 148 5.68 17.55 -9.31
C ASP A 148 6.33 16.42 -8.47
N GLY A 149 7.64 16.23 -8.64
CA GLY A 149 8.44 15.30 -7.82
C GLY A 149 7.94 13.85 -7.76
N ASN A 150 8.31 13.14 -6.68
CA ASN A 150 7.92 11.74 -6.44
C ASN A 150 6.65 11.60 -5.58
N ASP A 151 6.27 12.64 -4.82
CA ASP A 151 5.25 12.52 -3.76
C ASP A 151 3.83 12.96 -4.17
N PHE A 152 3.63 13.38 -5.42
CA PHE A 152 2.31 13.71 -6.01
C PHE A 152 1.40 14.48 -5.04
N SER A 153 1.99 15.43 -4.29
CA SER A 153 1.41 16.03 -3.10
C SER A 153 0.49 17.21 -3.42
N ALA A 154 0.67 17.84 -4.58
CA ALA A 154 -0.16 18.95 -5.05
C ALA A 154 -0.49 18.85 -6.56
N PRO A 155 -1.10 17.75 -7.03
CA PRO A 155 -1.37 17.56 -8.45
C PRO A 155 -2.42 18.54 -8.96
N LYS A 156 -2.31 18.89 -10.25
CA LYS A 156 -3.21 19.83 -10.94
C LYS A 156 -3.98 19.11 -12.04
N ILE A 157 -5.27 19.39 -12.14
CA ILE A 157 -6.10 19.04 -13.28
C ILE A 157 -5.90 20.07 -14.37
N VAL A 158 -5.58 19.60 -15.56
CA VAL A 158 -5.16 20.43 -16.68
C VAL A 158 -5.90 20.01 -17.94
N VAL A 159 -6.38 21.00 -18.69
CA VAL A 159 -6.85 20.79 -20.06
C VAL A 159 -5.84 21.38 -21.06
N GLU A 160 -5.58 20.66 -22.15
CA GLU A 160 -4.73 21.12 -23.25
C GLU A 160 -5.37 20.80 -24.61
N SER A 161 -5.41 21.78 -25.51
CA SER A 161 -5.73 21.57 -26.92
C SER A 161 -4.60 20.82 -27.62
N LEU A 162 -4.93 19.75 -28.33
CA LEU A 162 -3.96 18.95 -29.09
C LEU A 162 -3.53 19.62 -30.41
N THR A 163 -4.26 20.64 -30.86
CA THR A 163 -3.98 21.38 -32.09
C THR A 163 -3.20 22.67 -31.81
N THR A 164 -3.65 23.47 -30.84
CA THR A 164 -3.02 24.77 -30.54
C THR A 164 -2.00 24.70 -29.41
N HIS A 165 -1.98 23.61 -28.62
CA HIS A 165 -1.21 23.48 -27.38
C HIS A 165 -1.51 24.56 -26.34
N GLN A 166 -2.66 25.23 -26.47
CA GLN A 166 -3.20 26.09 -25.42
C GLN A 166 -3.62 25.23 -24.23
N ARG A 167 -3.18 25.64 -23.04
CA ARG A 167 -3.29 24.87 -21.81
C ARG A 167 -3.87 25.74 -20.69
N THR A 168 -4.78 25.17 -19.92
CA THR A 168 -5.39 25.83 -18.75
C THR A 168 -5.38 24.88 -17.55
N VAL A 169 -5.02 25.39 -16.37
CA VAL A 169 -5.17 24.65 -15.11
C VAL A 169 -6.59 24.87 -14.60
N LEU A 170 -7.32 23.78 -14.36
CA LEU A 170 -8.74 23.82 -13.98
C LEU A 170 -8.94 23.76 -12.47
N ALA A 171 -8.20 22.90 -11.77
CA ALA A 171 -8.36 22.67 -10.34
C ALA A 171 -7.14 21.95 -9.74
N ASP A 172 -7.07 21.95 -8.41
CA ASP A 172 -6.21 21.04 -7.65
C ASP A 172 -6.87 19.68 -7.53
N GLY A 173 -6.13 18.61 -7.83
CA GLY A 173 -6.63 17.24 -7.79
C GLY A 173 -5.96 16.33 -8.82
N SER A 174 -6.43 15.09 -8.89
CA SER A 174 -5.92 14.07 -9.80
C SER A 174 -7.03 13.24 -10.45
N TYR A 175 -6.63 12.42 -11.42
CA TYR A 175 -7.48 11.42 -12.07
C TYR A 175 -8.73 11.98 -12.76
N PRO A 176 -8.62 12.99 -13.65
CA PRO A 176 -9.80 13.59 -14.28
C PRO A 176 -10.48 12.63 -15.25
N ARG A 177 -11.81 12.72 -15.31
CA ARG A 177 -12.67 12.12 -16.33
C ARG A 177 -13.69 13.16 -16.77
N TYR A 178 -13.95 13.22 -18.06
CA TYR A 178 -15.04 14.04 -18.58
C TYR A 178 -16.29 13.18 -18.73
N ASP A 179 -17.39 13.57 -18.08
CA ASP A 179 -18.69 12.99 -18.40
C ASP A 179 -19.25 13.77 -19.60
N ASN A 180 -19.79 13.07 -20.60
CA ASN A 180 -20.27 13.70 -21.83
C ASN A 180 -21.44 14.69 -21.63
N ASP A 181 -21.85 14.93 -20.39
CA ASP A 181 -22.89 15.86 -19.95
C ASP A 181 -22.33 17.18 -19.38
N GLY A 182 -21.01 17.42 -19.46
CA GLY A 182 -20.42 18.75 -19.22
C GLY A 182 -19.74 18.95 -17.87
N HIS A 183 -19.17 17.91 -17.27
CA HIS A 183 -18.38 18.01 -16.05
C HIS A 183 -17.04 17.30 -16.19
N ILE A 184 -16.03 17.87 -15.52
CA ILE A 184 -14.82 17.14 -15.16
C ILE A 184 -15.02 16.56 -13.77
N VAL A 185 -15.09 15.23 -13.69
CA VAL A 185 -15.10 14.47 -12.44
C VAL A 185 -13.66 14.12 -12.08
N PHE A 186 -13.24 14.43 -10.86
CA PHE A 186 -11.86 14.24 -10.41
C PHE A 186 -11.81 14.00 -8.91
N ILE A 187 -10.67 13.54 -8.40
CA ILE A 187 -10.45 13.34 -6.97
C ILE A 187 -9.53 14.42 -6.39
N ARG A 188 -9.86 14.89 -5.20
CA ARG A 188 -8.96 15.69 -4.36
C ARG A 188 -9.02 15.13 -2.95
N ASP A 189 -7.85 14.79 -2.41
CA ASP A 189 -7.69 14.06 -1.15
C ASP A 189 -8.43 12.71 -1.19
N ILE A 190 -9.59 12.63 -0.53
CA ILE A 190 -10.49 11.47 -0.52
C ILE A 190 -11.89 11.80 -1.06
N THR A 191 -12.07 13.00 -1.63
CA THR A 191 -13.37 13.49 -2.10
C THR A 191 -13.43 13.45 -3.63
N LEU A 192 -14.44 12.77 -4.15
CA LEU A 192 -14.81 12.82 -5.56
C LEU A 192 -15.63 14.07 -5.83
N LEU A 193 -15.16 14.88 -6.77
CA LEU A 193 -15.70 16.21 -7.09
C LEU A 193 -16.11 16.26 -8.56
N ALA A 194 -17.14 17.05 -8.87
CA ALA A 194 -17.50 17.45 -10.23
C ALA A 194 -17.28 18.94 -10.42
N LEU A 195 -16.62 19.33 -11.50
CA LEU A 195 -16.46 20.71 -11.93
C LEU A 195 -17.20 20.92 -13.26
N PRO A 196 -18.20 21.81 -13.33
CA PRO A 196 -18.85 22.14 -14.60
C PRO A 196 -17.85 22.66 -15.62
N PHE A 197 -17.94 22.16 -16.85
CA PHE A 197 -16.93 22.33 -17.87
C PHE A 197 -17.52 22.35 -19.30
N ASP A 198 -17.21 23.40 -20.04
CA ASP A 198 -17.53 23.53 -21.45
C ASP A 198 -16.38 22.95 -22.29
N ALA A 199 -16.60 21.76 -22.86
CA ALA A 199 -15.61 21.06 -23.66
C ALA A 199 -15.32 21.69 -25.03
N VAL A 200 -16.19 22.60 -25.51
CA VAL A 200 -15.97 23.34 -26.76
C VAL A 200 -15.06 24.54 -26.49
N ARG A 201 -15.31 25.26 -25.39
CA ARG A 201 -14.50 26.43 -24.99
C ARG A 201 -13.22 26.06 -24.22
N LEU A 202 -13.15 24.83 -23.70
CA LEU A 202 -12.11 24.36 -22.80
C LEU A 202 -12.03 25.17 -21.49
N GLU A 203 -13.20 25.54 -20.97
CA GLU A 203 -13.33 26.41 -19.81
C GLU A 203 -14.16 25.74 -18.71
N ALA A 204 -13.70 25.86 -17.47
CA ALA A 204 -14.47 25.48 -16.29
C ALA A 204 -15.30 26.67 -15.80
N HIS A 205 -16.48 26.37 -15.25
CA HIS A 205 -17.39 27.38 -14.71
C HIS A 205 -17.84 27.00 -13.29
N GLY A 206 -17.89 28.00 -12.39
CA GLY A 206 -18.28 27.79 -11.00
C GLY A 206 -17.20 27.13 -10.14
N LYS A 207 -17.63 26.46 -9.07
CA LYS A 207 -16.75 25.77 -8.12
C LYS A 207 -17.00 24.26 -8.18
N PRO A 208 -15.99 23.41 -7.90
CA PRO A 208 -16.21 21.98 -7.76
C PRO A 208 -17.24 21.65 -6.67
N ALA A 209 -18.17 20.76 -6.98
CA ALA A 209 -19.17 20.24 -6.04
C ALA A 209 -18.84 18.78 -5.67
N ALA A 210 -19.01 18.42 -4.40
CA ALA A 210 -18.75 17.07 -3.91
C ALA A 210 -19.84 16.09 -4.39
N ILE A 211 -19.41 14.94 -4.90
CA ILE A 211 -20.26 13.81 -5.26
C ILE A 211 -20.25 12.78 -4.12
N ALA A 212 -19.07 12.39 -3.67
CA ALA A 212 -18.87 11.39 -2.62
C ALA A 212 -17.57 11.64 -1.86
N THR A 213 -17.56 11.33 -0.56
CA THR A 213 -16.35 11.26 0.26
C THR A 213 -15.83 9.83 0.34
N ASP A 214 -14.65 9.65 0.92
CA ASP A 214 -14.04 8.34 1.19
C ASP A 214 -13.74 7.52 -0.08
N VAL A 215 -13.41 8.16 -1.19
CA VAL A 215 -12.98 7.44 -2.41
C VAL A 215 -11.47 7.19 -2.33
N ARG A 216 -11.06 5.93 -2.56
CA ARG A 216 -9.64 5.55 -2.44
C ARG A 216 -8.80 6.25 -3.51
N MET A 217 -7.84 7.06 -3.08
CA MET A 217 -6.76 7.60 -3.92
C MET A 217 -5.41 6.98 -3.50
N SER A 218 -4.53 6.74 -4.47
CA SER A 218 -3.13 6.40 -4.19
C SER A 218 -2.30 7.68 -4.16
N SER A 219 -1.73 8.03 -3.00
CA SER A 219 -0.83 9.19 -2.86
C SER A 219 0.40 9.10 -3.77
N ALA A 220 0.94 7.89 -3.99
CA ALA A 220 2.10 7.70 -4.88
C ALA A 220 1.78 7.92 -6.38
N SER A 221 0.54 7.71 -6.82
CA SER A 221 0.19 7.69 -8.25
C SER A 221 -0.84 8.74 -8.67
N GLY A 222 -1.63 9.27 -7.73
CA GLY A 222 -2.86 9.99 -8.02
C GLY A 222 -3.97 9.11 -8.60
N ALA A 223 -3.84 7.78 -8.58
CA ALA A 223 -4.87 6.88 -9.09
C ALA A 223 -6.09 6.85 -8.16
N ALA A 224 -7.30 6.91 -8.73
CA ALA A 224 -8.54 6.68 -7.99
C ALA A 224 -9.35 5.53 -8.59
N LEU A 225 -10.11 4.81 -7.75
CA LEU A 225 -10.98 3.71 -8.18
C LEU A 225 -12.37 4.23 -8.56
N PHE A 226 -12.44 5.08 -9.58
CA PHE A 226 -13.70 5.49 -10.19
C PHE A 226 -13.58 5.63 -11.71
N ASP A 227 -14.72 5.61 -12.40
CA ASP A 227 -14.85 6.05 -13.78
C ASP A 227 -16.28 6.56 -14.02
N VAL A 228 -16.48 7.40 -15.03
CA VAL A 228 -17.78 8.01 -15.33
C VAL A 228 -18.06 7.95 -16.82
N SER A 229 -19.32 7.70 -17.18
CA SER A 229 -19.78 7.79 -18.56
C SER A 229 -21.24 8.23 -18.60
N GLY A 230 -21.47 9.43 -19.13
CA GLY A 230 -22.76 10.12 -19.08
C GLY A 230 -23.30 10.16 -17.65
N SER A 231 -24.55 9.74 -17.47
CA SER A 231 -25.21 9.71 -16.17
C SER A 231 -24.78 8.56 -15.24
N THR A 232 -23.86 7.69 -15.66
CA THR A 232 -23.39 6.55 -14.86
C THR A 232 -22.03 6.83 -14.24
N LEU A 233 -21.96 6.71 -12.92
CA LEU A 233 -20.72 6.79 -12.14
C LEU A 233 -20.48 5.43 -11.47
N VAL A 234 -19.28 4.88 -11.66
CA VAL A 234 -18.81 3.74 -10.89
C VAL A 234 -17.67 4.21 -10.01
N TYR A 235 -17.75 3.93 -8.72
CA TYR A 235 -16.68 4.25 -7.80
C TYR A 235 -16.61 3.21 -6.69
N ARG A 236 -15.44 3.10 -6.11
CA ARG A 236 -15.23 2.34 -4.88
C ARG A 236 -14.98 3.30 -3.74
N THR A 237 -15.88 3.31 -2.76
CA THR A 237 -15.56 3.86 -1.46
C THR A 237 -14.51 2.97 -0.80
N VAL A 238 -13.56 3.59 -0.11
CA VAL A 238 -12.98 2.97 1.07
C VAL A 238 -14.19 2.73 1.97
N SER A 239 -14.63 1.49 2.10
CA SER A 239 -15.62 1.15 3.12
C SER A 239 -15.11 1.77 4.42
N THR A 240 -15.86 2.71 4.99
CA THR A 240 -15.63 3.35 6.30
C THR A 240 -15.84 2.37 7.46
N LEU A 241 -15.68 1.07 7.21
CA LEU A 241 -15.26 0.15 8.23
C LEU A 241 -13.75 0.32 8.33
N VAL A 242 -13.33 1.20 9.24
CA VAL A 242 -12.13 1.00 10.04
C VAL A 242 -11.88 -0.50 10.11
N SER A 243 -10.70 -0.99 9.69
CA SER A 243 -10.40 -2.43 9.74
C SER A 243 -10.28 -2.82 11.19
N GLU A 244 -11.43 -2.96 11.84
CA GLU A 244 -11.56 -3.36 13.21
C GLU A 244 -11.03 -4.78 13.27
N ARG A 245 -9.97 -4.94 14.04
CA ARG A 245 -9.32 -6.20 14.30
C ARG A 245 -9.53 -6.52 15.77
N VAL A 246 -9.53 -7.81 16.06
CA VAL A 246 -9.50 -8.34 17.42
C VAL A 246 -8.16 -8.98 17.67
N LEU A 247 -7.69 -8.86 18.91
CA LEU A 247 -6.57 -9.64 19.41
C LEU A 247 -7.02 -11.10 19.60
N THR A 248 -6.28 -12.04 19.02
CA THR A 248 -6.60 -13.47 19.05
C THR A 248 -5.36 -14.26 19.46
N TRP A 249 -5.46 -15.00 20.56
CA TRP A 249 -4.48 -16.03 20.90
C TRP A 249 -4.64 -17.22 19.96
N VAL A 250 -3.53 -17.72 19.43
CA VAL A 250 -3.49 -18.85 18.50
C VAL A 250 -2.47 -19.86 18.98
N GLY A 251 -2.91 -21.07 19.27
CA GLY A 251 -2.05 -22.20 19.64
C GLY A 251 -1.12 -22.63 18.51
N MET A 252 -0.05 -23.36 18.86
CA MET A 252 0.85 -23.97 17.86
C MET A 252 0.14 -24.92 16.89
N ASP A 253 -1.02 -25.44 17.28
CA ASP A 253 -1.92 -26.29 16.51
C ASP A 253 -2.99 -25.50 15.72
N GLY A 254 -3.06 -24.18 15.90
CA GLY A 254 -4.07 -23.30 15.30
C GLY A 254 -5.34 -23.11 16.12
N ALA A 255 -5.42 -23.62 17.35
CA ALA A 255 -6.57 -23.37 18.22
C ALA A 255 -6.67 -21.87 18.57
N GLU A 256 -7.83 -21.27 18.36
CA GLU A 256 -8.04 -19.83 18.55
C GLU A 256 -8.79 -19.49 19.84
N GLU A 257 -8.38 -18.41 20.49
CA GLU A 257 -9.06 -17.79 21.62
C GLU A 257 -9.03 -16.26 21.46
N VAL A 258 -10.19 -15.65 21.26
CA VAL A 258 -10.30 -14.18 21.16
C VAL A 258 -10.08 -13.55 22.54
N VAL A 259 -9.25 -12.51 22.62
CA VAL A 259 -9.03 -11.75 23.86
C VAL A 259 -10.31 -10.98 24.19
N ALA A 260 -10.88 -11.23 25.38
CA ALA A 260 -12.08 -10.56 25.86
C ALA A 260 -11.94 -10.15 27.34
N PRO A 261 -12.58 -9.05 27.79
CA PRO A 261 -13.33 -8.07 27.00
C PRO A 261 -12.37 -7.08 26.31
N PHE A 262 -12.28 -7.12 24.98
CA PHE A 262 -11.50 -6.17 24.20
C PHE A 262 -12.31 -5.77 22.97
N ASP A 263 -12.63 -4.49 22.85
CA ASP A 263 -13.42 -3.98 21.73
C ASP A 263 -12.60 -3.98 20.43
N PRO A 264 -13.19 -4.39 19.30
CA PRO A 264 -12.55 -4.27 17.99
C PRO A 264 -12.08 -2.86 17.65
N ARG A 265 -10.86 -2.72 17.11
CA ARG A 265 -10.22 -1.43 16.78
C ARG A 265 -9.28 -1.56 15.58
N PRO A 266 -8.88 -0.47 14.89
CA PRO A 266 -7.88 -0.51 13.82
C PRO A 266 -6.47 -0.67 14.37
N LEU A 267 -6.25 -1.78 15.07
CA LEU A 267 -5.01 -2.06 15.77
C LEU A 267 -3.98 -2.69 14.83
N LEU A 268 -2.72 -2.33 14.98
CA LEU A 268 -1.59 -2.82 14.19
C LEU A 268 -0.41 -3.15 15.12
N GLN A 269 0.44 -4.07 14.66
CA GLN A 269 1.77 -4.33 15.22
C GLN A 269 1.75 -4.63 16.73
N PRO A 270 0.98 -5.63 17.21
CA PRO A 270 0.95 -5.97 18.62
C PRO A 270 2.33 -6.46 19.08
N ARG A 271 2.77 -5.99 20.25
CA ARG A 271 3.97 -6.47 20.95
C ARG A 271 3.67 -6.70 22.42
N LEU A 272 3.92 -7.91 22.88
CA LEU A 272 3.77 -8.29 24.27
C LEU A 272 4.89 -7.69 25.12
N SER A 273 4.55 -7.27 26.33
CA SER A 273 5.56 -6.94 27.33
C SER A 273 6.34 -8.22 27.71
N PRO A 274 7.60 -8.10 28.17
CA PRO A 274 8.44 -9.27 28.48
C PRO A 274 7.83 -10.23 29.52
N ASP A 275 7.01 -9.71 30.44
CA ASP A 275 6.27 -10.48 31.45
C ASP A 275 4.93 -11.05 30.92
N GLY A 276 4.54 -10.72 29.69
CA GLY A 276 3.30 -11.15 29.06
C GLY A 276 2.02 -10.52 29.62
N THR A 277 2.12 -9.56 30.55
CA THR A 277 0.95 -8.97 31.23
C THR A 277 0.28 -7.86 30.43
N ARG A 278 1.01 -7.25 29.48
CA ARG A 278 0.54 -6.15 28.65
C ARG A 278 0.85 -6.40 27.18
N VAL A 279 0.12 -5.73 26.30
CA VAL A 279 0.43 -5.62 24.88
C VAL A 279 0.45 -4.14 24.48
N ALA A 280 1.41 -3.73 23.68
CA ALA A 280 1.46 -2.43 23.01
C ALA A 280 1.07 -2.61 21.53
N PHE A 281 0.36 -1.64 20.97
CA PHE A 281 -0.04 -1.64 19.56
C PHE A 281 -0.30 -0.22 19.07
N SER A 282 -0.26 -0.02 17.76
CA SER A 282 -0.74 1.22 17.14
C SER A 282 -2.23 1.15 16.88
N VAL A 283 -2.94 2.27 17.05
CA VAL A 283 -4.35 2.42 16.69
C VAL A 283 -4.45 3.50 15.63
N GLY A 284 -4.95 3.13 14.45
CA GLY A 284 -5.13 4.03 13.32
C GLY A 284 -4.99 3.31 11.98
N GLU A 285 -5.31 4.00 10.89
CA GLU A 285 -5.25 3.43 9.54
C GLU A 285 -3.93 3.78 8.85
N LEU A 286 -3.68 3.17 7.70
CA LEU A 286 -2.50 3.45 6.89
C LEU A 286 -2.56 4.87 6.31
N ALA A 287 -1.50 5.66 6.52
CA ALA A 287 -1.40 7.07 6.08
C ALA A 287 -2.41 8.02 6.76
N SER A 288 -2.86 7.68 7.97
CA SER A 288 -3.56 8.60 8.89
C SER A 288 -2.73 8.82 10.15
N ASP A 289 -3.17 9.75 11.00
CA ASP A 289 -2.67 9.82 12.37
C ASP A 289 -2.80 8.45 13.06
N ARG A 290 -1.76 8.07 13.80
CA ARG A 290 -1.67 6.81 14.54
C ARG A 290 -1.13 7.09 15.92
N ASP A 291 -1.76 6.51 16.92
CA ASP A 291 -1.31 6.58 18.29
C ASP A 291 -0.96 5.22 18.85
N LEU A 292 -0.07 5.22 19.84
CA LEU A 292 0.29 4.03 20.59
C LEU A 292 -0.64 3.86 21.79
N TRP A 293 -1.04 2.62 21.99
CA TRP A 293 -1.89 2.20 23.09
C TRP A 293 -1.30 0.95 23.74
N THR A 294 -1.63 0.75 25.01
CA THR A 294 -1.38 -0.50 25.71
C THR A 294 -2.65 -1.09 26.27
N TYR A 295 -2.72 -2.41 26.30
CA TYR A 295 -3.78 -3.15 26.97
C TYR A 295 -3.17 -4.06 28.03
N ASP A 296 -3.66 -3.92 29.27
CA ASP A 296 -3.32 -4.79 30.40
C ASP A 296 -4.31 -5.95 30.46
N PHE A 297 -3.83 -7.19 30.30
CA PHE A 297 -4.69 -8.37 30.27
C PHE A 297 -5.31 -8.69 31.63
N LEU A 298 -4.60 -8.40 32.73
CA LEU A 298 -5.04 -8.72 34.08
C LEU A 298 -6.13 -7.77 34.56
N HIS A 299 -5.92 -6.47 34.35
CA HIS A 299 -6.84 -5.41 34.75
C HIS A 299 -7.85 -5.03 33.68
N GLN A 300 -7.73 -5.61 32.47
CA GLN A 300 -8.58 -5.32 31.31
C GLN A 300 -8.62 -3.81 30.99
N THR A 301 -7.49 -3.14 31.17
CA THR A 301 -7.39 -1.68 31.04
C THR A 301 -6.70 -1.31 29.73
N LEU A 302 -7.36 -0.49 28.94
CA LEU A 302 -6.81 0.12 27.73
C LEU A 302 -6.26 1.52 28.06
N THR A 303 -4.99 1.77 27.74
CA THR A 303 -4.27 3.02 28.03
C THR A 303 -3.75 3.67 26.76
N HIS A 304 -4.09 4.94 26.52
CA HIS A 304 -3.58 5.75 25.41
C HIS A 304 -2.21 6.34 25.80
N LEU A 305 -1.17 6.16 24.99
CA LEU A 305 0.19 6.58 25.34
C LEU A 305 0.61 7.88 24.67
N THR A 306 0.38 8.02 23.37
CA THR A 306 0.79 9.18 22.55
C THR A 306 -0.42 10.05 22.21
N PHE A 307 -0.21 11.35 22.04
CA PHE A 307 -1.29 12.31 21.81
C PHE A 307 -0.94 13.35 20.74
N GLU A 308 0.25 13.24 20.14
CA GLU A 308 0.72 14.20 19.15
C GLU A 308 0.21 13.81 17.76
N SER A 309 -0.22 14.79 16.96
CA SER A 309 -0.63 14.53 15.58
C SER A 309 0.54 14.02 14.74
N GLY A 310 0.26 13.07 13.86
CA GLY A 310 1.23 12.32 13.09
C GLY A 310 1.12 10.81 13.31
N GLU A 311 2.16 10.10 12.87
CA GLU A 311 2.18 8.64 12.88
C GLU A 311 3.12 8.12 13.98
N ASP A 312 2.59 7.54 15.05
CA ASP A 312 3.36 6.78 16.05
C ASP A 312 3.13 5.28 15.89
N GLU A 313 4.19 4.55 15.52
CA GLU A 313 4.09 3.14 15.17
C GLU A 313 5.27 2.27 15.56
N THR A 314 5.10 0.95 15.40
CA THR A 314 6.10 -0.09 15.68
C THR A 314 6.63 -0.05 17.12
N ALA A 315 5.72 0.03 18.09
CA ALA A 315 6.06 -0.01 19.50
C ALA A 315 6.72 -1.34 19.89
N VAL A 316 7.91 -1.30 20.49
CA VAL A 316 8.61 -2.47 21.07
C VAL A 316 8.97 -2.19 22.53
N TRP A 317 8.82 -3.19 23.40
CA TRP A 317 9.11 -3.04 24.82
C TRP A 317 10.60 -3.12 25.12
N SER A 318 11.05 -2.36 26.13
CA SER A 318 12.34 -2.62 26.76
C SER A 318 12.31 -3.97 27.50
N PRO A 319 13.47 -4.64 27.67
CA PRO A 319 13.53 -5.95 28.35
C PRO A 319 13.04 -5.95 29.80
N ASP A 320 13.07 -4.80 30.46
CA ASP A 320 12.54 -4.60 31.81
C ASP A 320 11.03 -4.28 31.85
N GLY A 321 10.38 -4.14 30.68
CA GLY A 321 8.97 -3.80 30.55
C GLY A 321 8.59 -2.38 30.98
N GLN A 322 9.55 -1.49 31.26
CA GLN A 322 9.26 -0.13 31.76
C GLN A 322 9.12 0.91 30.65
N ARG A 323 9.70 0.66 29.49
CA ARG A 323 9.76 1.60 28.37
C ARG A 323 9.29 0.96 27.06
N ILE A 324 8.94 1.83 26.14
CA ILE A 324 8.60 1.49 24.76
C ILE A 324 9.50 2.32 23.84
N ALA A 325 10.09 1.68 22.83
CA ALA A 325 10.70 2.33 21.68
C ALA A 325 9.74 2.31 20.51
N TYR A 326 9.72 3.36 19.70
CA TYR A 326 8.80 3.48 18.58
C TYR A 326 9.32 4.45 17.52
N SER A 327 8.72 4.38 16.34
CA SER A 327 8.94 5.30 15.23
C SER A 327 7.88 6.38 15.20
N ALA A 328 8.28 7.64 15.07
CA ALA A 328 7.37 8.76 14.86
C ALA A 328 7.58 9.44 13.50
N GLY A 329 6.47 9.69 12.82
CA GLY A 329 6.38 10.54 11.64
C GLY A 329 5.64 11.82 11.94
N ARG A 330 6.22 12.96 11.56
CA ARG A 330 5.59 14.28 11.66
C ARG A 330 5.77 15.01 10.33
N THR A 331 4.77 15.77 9.92
CA THR A 331 4.79 16.49 8.64
C THR A 331 6.00 17.42 8.54
N GLY A 332 6.78 17.27 7.46
CA GLY A 332 7.98 18.09 7.20
C GLY A 332 9.18 17.78 8.10
N GLN A 333 9.14 16.71 8.88
CA GLN A 333 10.26 16.27 9.74
C GLN A 333 10.80 14.91 9.27
N PRO A 334 12.10 14.62 9.48
CA PRO A 334 12.63 13.28 9.31
C PRO A 334 11.95 12.29 10.27
N ARG A 335 11.95 11.01 9.92
CA ARG A 335 11.42 9.96 10.80
C ARG A 335 12.26 9.92 12.09
N MET A 336 11.60 9.87 13.24
CA MET A 336 12.24 9.89 14.55
C MET A 336 12.17 8.53 15.22
N ILE A 337 13.26 8.10 15.84
CA ILE A 337 13.30 6.92 16.72
C ILE A 337 13.28 7.43 18.16
N LEU A 338 12.22 7.09 18.88
CA LEU A 338 11.90 7.63 20.20
C LEU A 338 11.80 6.52 21.24
N THR A 339 11.98 6.90 22.51
CA THR A 339 11.64 6.05 23.66
C THR A 339 10.79 6.81 24.67
N MET A 340 9.88 6.13 25.35
CA MET A 340 9.10 6.69 26.45
C MET A 340 8.85 5.66 27.54
N ARG A 341 8.43 6.10 28.72
CA ARG A 341 7.86 5.19 29.73
C ARG A 341 6.53 4.65 29.20
N ALA A 342 6.20 3.41 29.53
CA ALA A 342 4.92 2.80 29.14
C ALA A 342 3.76 3.28 30.03
N GLU A 343 3.61 4.59 30.14
CA GLU A 343 2.66 5.31 30.98
C GLU A 343 1.97 6.38 30.13
N SER A 344 0.67 6.63 30.37
CA SER A 344 -0.11 7.61 29.60
C SER A 344 0.54 8.99 29.63
N GLY A 345 0.81 9.56 28.44
CA GLY A 345 1.31 10.94 28.31
C GLY A 345 2.76 11.12 28.77
N ALA A 346 3.52 10.03 28.93
CA ALA A 346 4.94 10.10 29.24
C ALA A 346 5.69 10.88 28.13
N LYS A 347 6.57 11.79 28.53
CA LYS A 347 7.36 12.57 27.57
C LYS A 347 8.36 11.66 26.84
N PRO A 348 8.39 11.66 25.50
CA PRO A 348 9.35 10.85 24.75
C PRO A 348 10.74 11.49 24.75
N THR A 349 11.75 10.62 24.67
CA THR A 349 13.16 10.96 24.45
C THR A 349 13.54 10.59 23.02
N LEU A 350 14.01 11.57 22.24
CA LEU A 350 14.57 11.33 20.91
C LEU A 350 15.92 10.64 21.03
N LEU A 351 16.08 9.49 20.38
CA LEU A 351 17.36 8.79 20.28
C LEU A 351 18.14 9.24 19.04
N CYS A 352 17.47 9.26 17.88
CA CYS A 352 18.03 9.75 16.63
C CYS A 352 16.93 10.04 15.60
N SER A 353 17.29 10.76 14.54
CA SER A 353 16.46 10.93 13.35
C SER A 353 17.03 10.08 12.22
N ALA A 354 16.18 9.25 11.60
CA ALA A 354 16.54 8.49 10.42
C ALA A 354 16.56 9.41 9.18
N ALA A 355 17.35 9.03 8.17
CA ALA A 355 17.43 9.81 6.93
C ALA A 355 16.18 9.60 6.05
N HIS A 356 15.52 8.45 6.21
CA HIS A 356 14.35 8.06 5.44
C HIS A 356 13.26 7.42 6.32
N ILE A 357 12.28 6.77 5.69
CA ILE A 357 11.25 6.01 6.42
C ILE A 357 11.93 4.92 7.23
N ALA A 358 11.61 4.85 8.52
CA ALA A 358 12.24 3.94 9.46
C ALA A 358 11.23 3.38 10.46
N HIS A 359 11.27 2.06 10.68
CA HIS A 359 10.35 1.33 11.54
C HIS A 359 11.12 0.51 12.57
N VAL A 360 10.85 0.73 13.86
CA VAL A 360 11.53 0.04 14.96
C VAL A 360 11.17 -1.45 14.92
N SER A 361 12.18 -2.31 14.99
CA SER A 361 11.99 -3.75 14.84
C SER A 361 12.07 -4.49 16.18
N ASP A 362 13.07 -4.16 17.01
CA ASP A 362 13.30 -4.87 18.29
C ASP A 362 14.24 -4.11 19.26
N TRP A 363 14.20 -4.48 20.54
CA TRP A 363 15.10 -3.99 21.59
C TRP A 363 15.99 -5.14 22.07
N SER A 364 17.30 -4.91 22.12
CA SER A 364 18.25 -5.94 22.55
C SER A 364 17.96 -6.44 23.97
N PRO A 365 18.17 -7.73 24.28
CA PRO A 365 17.86 -8.30 25.59
C PRO A 365 18.61 -7.67 26.76
N ASP A 366 19.77 -7.06 26.51
CA ASP A 366 20.56 -6.33 27.50
C ASP A 366 20.09 -4.87 27.70
N GLY A 367 19.09 -4.43 26.94
CA GLY A 367 18.49 -3.10 27.02
C GLY A 367 19.30 -1.98 26.38
N ARG A 368 20.46 -2.28 25.76
CA ARG A 368 21.41 -1.26 25.30
C ARG A 368 21.17 -0.76 23.89
N VAL A 369 20.49 -1.52 23.05
CA VAL A 369 20.40 -1.25 21.61
C VAL A 369 18.99 -1.44 21.10
N ILE A 370 18.55 -0.55 20.23
CA ILE A 370 17.30 -0.68 19.47
C ILE A 370 17.64 -0.88 18.00
N ALA A 371 17.04 -1.89 17.37
CA ALA A 371 17.14 -2.14 15.93
C ALA A 371 15.94 -1.54 15.19
N TRP A 372 16.17 -1.06 13.96
CA TRP A 372 15.10 -0.65 13.05
C TRP A 372 15.43 -1.02 11.61
N THR A 373 14.38 -1.07 10.79
CA THR A 373 14.45 -1.15 9.34
C THR A 373 14.40 0.25 8.76
N GLU A 374 15.36 0.64 7.92
CA GLU A 374 15.36 1.92 7.19
C GLU A 374 15.21 1.68 5.68
N PHE A 375 14.23 2.33 5.06
CA PHE A 375 13.96 2.21 3.63
C PHE A 375 14.66 3.29 2.83
N LEU A 376 15.38 2.88 1.80
CA LEU A 376 16.16 3.79 0.98
C LEU A 376 15.41 4.19 -0.31
N PRO A 377 15.70 5.36 -0.89
CA PRO A 377 15.04 5.84 -2.11
C PRO A 377 15.24 4.96 -3.34
N ASN A 378 16.28 4.13 -3.36
CA ASN A 378 16.57 3.15 -4.41
C ASN A 378 15.66 1.90 -4.33
N GLY A 379 14.76 1.83 -3.35
CA GLY A 379 13.83 0.72 -3.15
C GLY A 379 14.41 -0.46 -2.35
N THR A 380 15.60 -0.33 -1.77
CA THR A 380 16.17 -1.31 -0.81
C THR A 380 15.83 -0.94 0.64
N ALA A 381 16.07 -1.87 1.57
CA ALA A 381 15.93 -1.65 3.00
C ALA A 381 17.17 -2.17 3.74
N GLU A 382 17.60 -1.46 4.77
CA GLU A 382 18.75 -1.80 5.61
C GLU A 382 18.33 -1.98 7.06
N ILE A 383 19.09 -2.78 7.80
CA ILE A 383 18.93 -2.93 9.25
C ILE A 383 19.97 -2.09 9.95
N ARG A 384 19.51 -1.22 10.84
CA ARG A 384 20.36 -0.34 11.63
C ARG A 384 20.05 -0.47 13.11
N THR A 385 20.97 0.03 13.92
CA THR A 385 20.87 0.04 15.37
C THR A 385 21.29 1.37 15.96
N VAL A 386 20.67 1.77 17.07
CA VAL A 386 21.05 2.93 17.89
C VAL A 386 21.20 2.51 19.34
N ASP A 387 22.12 3.17 20.03
CA ASP A 387 22.23 3.08 21.47
C ASP A 387 20.96 3.62 22.17
N ALA A 388 20.35 2.78 22.98
CA ALA A 388 19.10 3.07 23.69
C ALA A 388 19.31 4.00 24.91
N LEU A 389 20.56 4.22 25.31
CA LEU A 389 20.94 5.09 26.44
C LEU A 389 21.16 6.56 26.02
N GLY A 390 20.94 6.88 24.75
CA GLY A 390 20.86 8.26 24.27
C GLY A 390 22.18 8.85 23.76
N SER A 391 23.22 8.04 23.51
CA SER A 391 24.42 8.54 22.82
C SER A 391 24.19 8.90 21.34
N GLY A 392 23.07 8.45 20.76
CA GLY A 392 22.71 8.70 19.36
C GLY A 392 23.59 7.98 18.34
N ALA A 393 24.46 7.06 18.78
CA ALA A 393 25.38 6.35 17.90
C ALA A 393 24.64 5.32 17.04
N VAL A 394 24.51 5.62 15.73
CA VAL A 394 23.88 4.75 14.75
C VAL A 394 24.90 3.84 14.08
N ARG A 395 24.56 2.56 13.89
CA ARG A 395 25.36 1.57 13.14
C ARG A 395 24.49 0.81 12.14
N THR A 396 25.01 0.57 10.95
CA THR A 396 24.38 -0.32 9.97
C THR A 396 24.86 -1.75 10.21
N ILE A 397 23.91 -2.68 10.35
CA ILE A 397 24.17 -4.10 10.67
C ILE A 397 24.02 -4.99 9.44
N VAL A 398 23.02 -4.71 8.60
CA VAL A 398 22.79 -5.41 7.33
C VAL A 398 22.47 -4.40 6.25
N SER A 399 23.24 -4.44 5.16
CA SER A 399 23.01 -3.64 3.96
C SER A 399 23.48 -4.40 2.72
N GLY A 400 22.97 -4.00 1.56
CA GLY A 400 23.32 -4.60 0.28
C GLY A 400 22.35 -4.21 -0.83
N PRO A 401 22.53 -4.75 -2.05
CA PRO A 401 21.61 -4.53 -3.18
C PRO A 401 20.32 -5.35 -3.05
N PHE A 402 19.80 -5.49 -1.84
CA PHE A 402 18.64 -6.29 -1.47
C PHE A 402 17.89 -5.62 -0.31
N ASN A 403 16.66 -6.05 -0.05
CA ASN A 403 15.91 -5.66 1.13
C ASN A 403 16.32 -6.52 2.32
N ALA A 404 16.67 -5.90 3.44
CA ALA A 404 16.78 -6.54 4.74
C ALA A 404 15.90 -5.79 5.75
N ARG A 405 15.02 -6.51 6.46
CA ARG A 405 13.98 -5.92 7.32
C ARG A 405 13.58 -6.81 8.49
N GLY A 406 12.89 -6.22 9.47
CA GLY A 406 12.22 -6.92 10.56
C GLY A 406 13.21 -7.65 11.47
N ALA A 407 14.26 -6.94 11.89
CA ALA A 407 15.35 -7.53 12.64
C ALA A 407 14.94 -7.84 14.09
N VAL A 408 15.21 -9.06 14.57
CA VAL A 408 14.92 -9.48 15.94
C VAL A 408 16.15 -10.12 16.59
N PHE A 409 16.46 -9.71 17.82
CA PHE A 409 17.57 -10.25 18.59
C PHE A 409 17.20 -11.60 19.18
N SER A 410 18.17 -12.53 19.18
CA SER A 410 18.03 -13.76 19.96
C SER A 410 17.99 -13.44 21.46
N PRO A 411 17.32 -14.25 22.30
CA PRO A 411 17.25 -14.01 23.75
C PRO A 411 18.61 -13.89 24.45
N ASN A 412 19.65 -14.57 23.93
CA ASN A 412 21.02 -14.45 24.45
C ASN A 412 21.81 -13.24 23.92
N GLY A 413 21.21 -12.42 23.05
CA GLY A 413 21.79 -11.20 22.49
C GLY A 413 22.93 -11.40 21.48
N ARG A 414 23.28 -12.64 21.09
CA ARG A 414 24.44 -12.92 20.22
C ARG A 414 24.09 -13.14 18.75
N TRP A 415 22.81 -13.19 18.42
CA TRP A 415 22.31 -13.43 17.08
C TRP A 415 21.21 -12.43 16.74
N ILE A 416 21.08 -12.15 15.45
CA ILE A 416 19.97 -11.39 14.90
C ILE A 416 19.33 -12.20 13.76
N ALA A 417 18.01 -12.33 13.79
CA ALA A 417 17.24 -12.90 12.69
C ALA A 417 16.55 -11.78 11.91
N PHE A 418 16.42 -11.93 10.61
CA PHE A 418 15.81 -10.92 9.75
C PHE A 418 15.28 -11.53 8.47
N ALA A 419 14.35 -10.84 7.82
CA ALA A 419 13.87 -11.17 6.49
C ALA A 419 14.74 -10.49 5.43
N SER A 420 15.13 -11.21 4.37
CA SER A 420 15.84 -10.64 3.24
C SER A 420 15.46 -11.27 1.90
N ASN A 421 15.47 -10.47 0.84
CA ASN A 421 15.25 -10.95 -0.53
C ASN A 421 16.53 -11.19 -1.33
N GLU A 422 17.69 -11.27 -0.67
CA GLU A 422 19.01 -11.52 -1.30
C GLU A 422 19.02 -12.76 -2.20
N SER A 423 18.20 -13.78 -1.89
CA SER A 423 18.08 -14.99 -2.71
C SER A 423 17.16 -14.87 -3.94
N GLY A 424 16.62 -13.68 -4.22
CA GLY A 424 15.62 -13.42 -5.25
C GLY A 424 14.17 -13.53 -4.75
N ARG A 425 13.98 -14.03 -3.53
CA ARG A 425 12.71 -13.96 -2.79
C ARG A 425 12.99 -13.77 -1.31
N ASP A 426 11.99 -13.26 -0.63
CA ASP A 426 11.93 -13.06 0.82
C ASP A 426 12.15 -14.38 1.58
N GLU A 427 13.25 -14.49 2.32
CA GLU A 427 13.62 -15.62 3.16
C GLU A 427 14.13 -15.12 4.52
N ILE A 428 14.11 -15.97 5.55
CA ILE A 428 14.65 -15.66 6.87
C ILE A 428 16.12 -16.04 6.95
N TYR A 429 16.90 -15.10 7.44
CA TYR A 429 18.33 -15.22 7.69
C TYR A 429 18.63 -15.00 9.18
N VAL A 430 19.70 -15.63 9.66
CA VAL A 430 20.24 -15.43 11.00
C VAL A 430 21.73 -15.12 10.87
N GLN A 431 22.27 -14.16 11.61
CA GLN A 431 23.70 -13.85 11.63
C GLN A 431 24.19 -13.50 13.05
N PRO A 432 25.52 -13.54 13.32
CA PRO A 432 26.07 -13.18 14.62
C PRO A 432 25.95 -11.67 14.84
N TYR A 433 25.74 -11.27 16.08
CA TYR A 433 25.64 -9.88 16.52
C TYR A 433 26.53 -9.67 17.76
N PRO A 434 27.33 -8.58 17.86
CA PRO A 434 27.38 -7.39 16.97
C PRO A 434 28.31 -7.48 15.76
N GLY A 435 28.85 -8.66 15.41
CA GLY A 435 29.49 -8.93 14.11
C GLY A 435 30.82 -9.67 14.19
N PRO A 436 31.60 -9.72 13.09
CA PRO A 436 31.13 -9.99 11.73
C PRO A 436 30.68 -11.46 11.59
N GLY A 437 29.96 -11.79 10.53
CA GLY A 437 29.63 -13.18 10.20
C GLY A 437 28.73 -13.29 8.98
N ARG A 438 28.84 -14.41 8.25
CA ARG A 438 27.98 -14.67 7.09
C ARG A 438 26.57 -15.06 7.58
N PRO A 439 25.49 -14.50 7.01
CA PRO A 439 24.15 -14.90 7.38
C PRO A 439 23.83 -16.33 6.91
N TRP A 440 23.15 -17.09 7.77
CA TRP A 440 22.57 -18.39 7.48
C TRP A 440 21.13 -18.23 7.05
N ARG A 441 20.80 -18.63 5.82
CA ARG A 441 19.39 -18.75 5.40
C ARG A 441 18.75 -19.94 6.11
N ILE A 442 17.73 -19.70 6.93
CA ILE A 442 17.07 -20.75 7.72
C ILE A 442 15.75 -21.24 7.11
N SER A 443 15.07 -20.43 6.31
CA SER A 443 13.89 -20.84 5.55
C SER A 443 14.26 -21.44 4.17
N THR A 444 13.30 -22.10 3.54
CA THR A 444 13.47 -22.78 2.23
C THR A 444 12.31 -22.57 1.26
N SER A 445 11.23 -21.89 1.69
CA SER A 445 10.02 -21.69 0.88
C SER A 445 9.34 -20.41 1.36
N GLY A 446 10.06 -19.30 1.20
CA GLY A 446 9.60 -18.00 1.65
C GLY A 446 9.70 -17.83 3.16
N GLY A 447 9.80 -16.59 3.60
CA GLY A 447 9.62 -16.26 5.01
C GLY A 447 9.69 -14.77 5.28
N GLN A 448 8.79 -14.28 6.13
CA GLN A 448 8.70 -12.90 6.60
C GLN A 448 8.42 -12.85 8.11
N GLU A 449 8.60 -11.66 8.71
CA GLU A 449 8.23 -11.39 10.10
C GLU A 449 8.84 -12.41 11.10
N PRO A 450 10.19 -12.55 11.19
CA PRO A 450 10.82 -13.53 12.06
C PRO A 450 10.68 -13.16 13.55
N ALA A 451 10.52 -14.16 14.41
CA ALA A 451 10.48 -14.04 15.86
C ALA A 451 11.27 -15.19 16.53
N TRP A 452 12.07 -14.90 17.54
CA TRP A 452 12.71 -15.94 18.34
C TRP A 452 11.74 -16.52 19.37
N SER A 453 11.86 -17.81 19.65
CA SER A 453 11.30 -18.37 20.88
C SER A 453 12.05 -17.82 22.10
N ALA A 454 11.37 -17.70 23.24
CA ALA A 454 11.95 -17.15 24.46
C ALA A 454 13.18 -17.95 24.97
N ASP A 455 13.22 -19.25 24.70
CA ASP A 455 14.34 -20.14 25.02
C ASP A 455 15.50 -20.07 23.99
N GLY A 456 15.30 -19.36 22.87
CA GLY A 456 16.29 -19.22 21.79
C GLY A 456 16.53 -20.47 20.95
N THR A 457 15.69 -21.49 21.06
CA THR A 457 15.85 -22.78 20.35
C THR A 457 15.10 -22.84 19.01
N SER A 458 14.24 -21.86 18.72
CA SER A 458 13.45 -21.81 17.50
C SER A 458 13.30 -20.39 16.96
N VAL A 459 13.15 -20.29 15.64
CA VAL A 459 12.70 -19.06 14.96
C VAL A 459 11.38 -19.34 14.28
N PHE A 460 10.38 -18.54 14.61
CA PHE A 460 9.06 -18.52 14.00
C PHE A 460 8.99 -17.46 12.91
N TYR A 461 8.20 -17.69 11.88
CA TYR A 461 8.03 -16.75 10.77
C TYR A 461 6.77 -17.06 9.97
N ARG A 462 6.23 -16.06 9.27
CA ARG A 462 5.15 -16.25 8.29
C ARG A 462 5.73 -16.77 6.98
N GLY A 463 5.27 -17.93 6.52
CA GLY A 463 5.58 -18.49 5.22
C GLY A 463 4.62 -18.04 4.12
N ASP A 464 4.53 -18.81 3.03
CA ASP A 464 3.60 -18.50 1.94
C ASP A 464 2.11 -18.49 2.39
N ASP A 465 1.67 -19.51 3.14
CA ASP A 465 0.27 -19.66 3.61
C ASP A 465 0.15 -20.24 5.03
N HIS A 466 1.28 -20.46 5.72
CA HIS A 466 1.34 -21.05 7.06
C HIS A 466 2.29 -20.27 7.95
N MET A 467 1.97 -20.25 9.23
CA MET A 467 2.96 -19.96 10.26
C MET A 467 3.97 -21.11 10.31
N LYS A 468 5.26 -20.80 10.32
CA LYS A 468 6.34 -21.78 10.28
C LYS A 468 7.26 -21.61 11.48
N SER A 469 7.94 -22.70 11.82
CA SER A 469 8.96 -22.76 12.87
C SER A 469 10.17 -23.50 12.34
N VAL A 470 11.38 -22.99 12.61
CA VAL A 470 12.65 -23.67 12.35
C VAL A 470 13.40 -23.76 13.66
N GLY A 471 13.73 -24.99 14.08
CA GLY A 471 14.61 -25.19 15.21
C GLY A 471 16.03 -24.72 14.89
N VAL A 472 16.71 -24.11 15.86
CA VAL A 472 18.07 -23.60 15.73
C VAL A 472 18.90 -24.00 16.94
N GLN A 473 20.16 -24.32 16.70
CA GLN A 473 21.18 -24.51 17.72
C GLN A 473 22.16 -23.35 17.57
N THR A 474 22.38 -22.60 18.64
CA THR A 474 23.28 -21.42 18.62
C THR A 474 24.64 -21.71 19.24
N GLU A 475 24.82 -22.88 19.86
CA GLU A 475 26.05 -23.35 20.49
C GLU A 475 26.26 -24.86 20.25
N PRO A 476 27.51 -25.35 20.16
CA PRO A 476 28.76 -24.56 20.11
C PRO A 476 28.96 -23.85 18.75
N ALA A 477 28.19 -24.23 17.73
CA ALA A 477 28.15 -23.59 16.41
C ALA A 477 26.71 -23.46 15.94
N PHE A 478 26.46 -22.49 15.05
CA PHE A 478 25.12 -22.32 14.49
C PHE A 478 24.73 -23.49 13.60
N ASN A 479 23.60 -24.11 13.90
CA ASN A 479 22.99 -25.12 13.06
C ASN A 479 21.48 -24.90 12.98
N LYS A 480 20.89 -25.20 11.82
CA LYS A 480 19.44 -25.17 11.63
C LYS A 480 18.90 -26.58 11.52
N LEU A 481 17.72 -26.79 12.08
CA LEU A 481 16.95 -28.02 11.95
C LEU A 481 15.93 -27.87 10.81
N GLN A 482 15.13 -28.91 10.61
CA GLN A 482 14.07 -28.90 9.60
C GLN A 482 12.98 -27.89 9.97
N ALA A 483 12.52 -27.13 8.97
CA ALA A 483 11.35 -26.27 9.11
C ALA A 483 10.07 -27.12 9.25
N ARG A 484 9.17 -26.71 10.13
CA ARG A 484 7.82 -27.28 10.27
C ARG A 484 6.77 -26.20 10.03
N SER A 485 5.67 -26.58 9.38
CA SER A 485 4.44 -25.79 9.36
C SER A 485 3.69 -25.99 10.67
N LEU A 486 3.08 -24.92 11.19
CA LEU A 486 2.27 -24.93 12.41
C LEU A 486 0.79 -24.96 12.03
N PHE A 487 0.22 -23.79 11.75
CA PHE A 487 -1.15 -23.61 11.31
C PHE A 487 -1.21 -22.73 10.06
N ARG A 488 -2.34 -22.78 9.36
CA ARG A 488 -2.61 -21.93 8.19
C ARG A 488 -2.71 -20.46 8.63
N ASP A 489 -1.92 -19.59 8.02
CA ASP A 489 -1.94 -18.17 8.33
C ASP A 489 -3.08 -17.48 7.59
N ILE A 490 -4.14 -17.16 8.33
CA ILE A 490 -5.31 -16.41 7.85
C ILE A 490 -5.44 -15.05 8.55
N TYR A 491 -4.38 -14.62 9.25
CA TYR A 491 -4.37 -13.43 10.10
C TYR A 491 -3.81 -12.22 9.37
N GLU A 492 -4.17 -11.02 9.82
CA GLU A 492 -3.75 -9.78 9.19
C GLU A 492 -2.23 -9.65 9.17
N SER A 493 -1.66 -9.37 7.99
CA SER A 493 -0.24 -9.07 7.81
C SER A 493 -0.08 -7.63 7.34
N GLU A 494 0.97 -6.94 7.78
CA GLU A 494 1.30 -5.62 7.26
C GLU A 494 2.46 -5.74 6.27
N HIS A 495 2.21 -5.43 4.99
CA HIS A 495 3.18 -5.65 3.90
C HIS A 495 4.47 -4.79 3.96
N ARG A 496 4.68 -4.00 5.02
CA ARG A 496 5.73 -2.97 5.04
C ARG A 496 7.02 -3.44 5.72
N THR A 497 7.07 -3.94 6.96
CA THR A 497 8.39 -4.24 7.58
C THR A 497 8.44 -5.29 8.68
N ASP A 498 7.64 -5.12 9.72
CA ASP A 498 7.86 -5.75 11.02
C ASP A 498 6.71 -6.69 11.35
N ARG A 499 6.92 -7.51 12.39
CA ARG A 499 5.93 -8.51 12.80
C ARG A 499 4.58 -7.84 13.05
N ASN A 500 3.51 -8.42 12.52
CA ASN A 500 2.13 -8.04 12.85
C ASN A 500 1.48 -9.09 13.76
N TYR A 501 2.28 -9.64 14.66
CA TYR A 501 1.94 -10.61 15.70
C TYR A 501 3.04 -10.60 16.76
N ASP A 502 2.81 -11.28 17.89
CA ASP A 502 3.88 -11.62 18.84
C ASP A 502 3.70 -13.01 19.46
N ILE A 503 4.63 -13.45 20.29
CA ILE A 503 4.64 -14.79 20.91
C ILE A 503 4.50 -14.65 22.42
N SER A 504 3.69 -15.50 23.04
CA SER A 504 3.57 -15.57 24.50
C SER A 504 4.92 -15.86 25.15
N ALA A 505 5.13 -15.37 26.38
CA ALA A 505 6.39 -15.53 27.11
C ALA A 505 6.79 -17.00 27.34
N ASP A 506 5.80 -17.90 27.45
CA ASP A 506 6.00 -19.35 27.56
C ASP A 506 6.27 -20.04 26.21
N GLY A 507 6.17 -19.30 25.09
CA GLY A 507 6.40 -19.80 23.74
C GLY A 507 5.35 -20.78 23.24
N THR A 508 4.15 -20.83 23.82
CA THR A 508 3.12 -21.84 23.45
C THR A 508 2.04 -21.32 22.51
N ARG A 509 1.86 -19.99 22.41
CA ARG A 509 0.81 -19.36 21.60
C ARG A 509 1.31 -18.06 20.95
N PHE A 510 0.61 -17.66 19.90
CA PHE A 510 0.83 -16.40 19.20
C PHE A 510 -0.30 -15.43 19.51
N LEU A 511 0.01 -14.16 19.69
CA LEU A 511 -0.98 -13.08 19.68
C LEU A 511 -1.08 -12.54 18.26
N MET A 512 -2.15 -12.91 17.56
CA MET A 512 -2.43 -12.58 16.17
C MET A 512 -3.54 -11.54 16.05
N LEU A 513 -3.60 -10.86 14.90
CA LEU A 513 -4.68 -9.95 14.56
C LEU A 513 -5.64 -10.60 13.57
N LYS A 514 -6.93 -10.61 13.90
CA LYS A 514 -7.99 -11.15 13.03
C LYS A 514 -9.02 -10.07 12.76
N SER A 515 -9.54 -9.98 11.53
CA SER A 515 -10.60 -9.03 11.20
C SER A 515 -11.84 -9.33 12.05
N ALA A 516 -12.38 -8.33 12.74
CA ALA A 516 -13.51 -8.46 13.65
C ALA A 516 -14.84 -8.69 12.92
N ARG A 517 -14.90 -8.28 11.65
CA ARG A 517 -15.95 -8.63 10.71
C ARG A 517 -15.28 -9.14 9.44
N PRO A 518 -15.84 -10.15 8.75
CA PRO A 518 -15.41 -10.43 7.39
C PRO A 518 -15.56 -9.13 6.61
N PHE A 519 -14.50 -8.72 5.90
CA PHE A 519 -14.63 -7.63 4.95
C PHE A 519 -15.84 -7.94 4.08
N PRO A 520 -16.83 -7.03 3.94
CA PRO A 520 -17.74 -7.17 2.83
C PRO A 520 -16.87 -7.29 1.57
N PRO A 521 -17.24 -8.17 0.62
CA PRO A 521 -16.51 -8.28 -0.64
C PRO A 521 -16.28 -6.89 -1.21
N ALA A 522 -15.14 -6.62 -1.84
CA ALA A 522 -14.87 -5.31 -2.39
C ALA A 522 -16.02 -4.87 -3.31
N GLU A 523 -16.88 -3.97 -2.82
CA GLU A 523 -18.06 -3.53 -3.56
C GLU A 523 -17.69 -2.34 -4.46
N LEU A 524 -18.22 -2.36 -5.68
CA LEU A 524 -18.22 -1.20 -6.55
C LEU A 524 -19.62 -0.59 -6.49
N SER A 525 -19.69 0.65 -6.06
CA SER A 525 -20.93 1.44 -6.12
C SER A 525 -21.16 1.84 -7.58
N VAL A 526 -22.32 1.50 -8.10
CA VAL A 526 -22.79 1.95 -9.42
C VAL A 526 -23.95 2.91 -9.17
N VAL A 527 -23.74 4.19 -9.48
CA VAL A 527 -24.76 5.23 -9.37
C VAL A 527 -25.25 5.59 -10.75
N LEU A 528 -26.56 5.45 -10.95
CA LEU A 528 -27.26 5.93 -12.13
C LEU A 528 -27.80 7.33 -11.83
N ASN A 529 -27.71 8.24 -12.81
CA ASN A 529 -28.10 9.64 -12.65
C ASN A 529 -27.33 10.37 -11.53
N TRP A 530 -26.02 10.18 -11.51
CA TRP A 530 -25.15 10.71 -10.47
C TRP A 530 -25.21 12.25 -10.33
N HIS A 531 -25.60 12.97 -11.40
CA HIS A 531 -25.82 14.42 -11.36
C HIS A 531 -26.83 14.86 -10.29
N THR A 532 -27.76 13.98 -9.89
CA THR A 532 -28.71 14.25 -8.79
C THR A 532 -28.04 14.34 -7.41
N MET A 533 -26.80 13.84 -7.29
CA MET A 533 -26.01 13.93 -6.06
C MET A 533 -25.33 15.30 -5.90
N LEU A 534 -25.29 16.11 -6.95
CA LEU A 534 -24.81 17.48 -6.87
C LEU A 534 -25.84 18.30 -6.10
N ALA A 535 -25.53 18.66 -4.85
CA ALA A 535 -26.43 19.44 -4.02
C ALA A 535 -26.87 20.71 -4.77
N PRO A 536 -28.17 21.09 -4.75
CA PRO A 536 -28.58 22.36 -5.31
C PRO A 536 -27.90 23.47 -4.50
N ASN A 537 -27.13 24.32 -5.19
CA ASN A 537 -26.51 25.51 -4.61
C ASN A 537 -27.57 26.25 -3.76
N ARG A 538 -27.42 26.22 -2.43
CA ARG A 538 -28.17 27.08 -1.51
C ARG A 538 -27.38 28.34 -1.23
#